data_AF-A0A1W6CXK6-F1
#
_entry.id   AF-A0A1W6CXK6-F1
#
_cell.length_a   1.000
_cell.length_b   1.000
_cell.length_c   1.000
_cell.angle_alpha   90.00
_cell.angle_beta   90.00
_cell.angle_gamma   90.00
#
_symmetry.space_group_name_H-M   'P 1'
#
loop_
_entity.id
_entity.type
_entity.pdbx_description
1 polymer ?
#
loop_
_entity_poly.entity_id
_entity_poly.type
_entity_poly.pdbx_seq_one_letter_code
_entity_poly.pdbx_strand_id
1 'polypeptide(L)' 'MGVKSIAFFNNKGGVGKTTLLCNVAAYLAHEKKKNVCIIDADPQCNATQYLFEDAVIEKLYDLRE' A
#
# COMPACT_ATOMS: atom_id res chain seq x y z
N MET A 1 -8.68 -22.02 -5.72
CA MET A 1 -9.23 -20.67 -5.48
C MET A 1 -8.18 -19.65 -5.91
N GLY A 2 -8.51 -18.74 -6.82
CA GLY A 2 -7.55 -17.76 -7.35
C GLY A 2 -7.37 -16.54 -6.44
N VAL A 3 -6.28 -15.82 -6.63
CA VAL A 3 -6.04 -14.51 -6.01
C VAL A 3 -7.04 -13.50 -6.59
N LYS A 4 -7.64 -12.65 -5.74
CA LYS A 4 -8.48 -11.54 -6.18
C LYS A 4 -7.67 -10.25 -6.17
N SER A 5 -7.68 -9.52 -7.28
CA SER A 5 -7.01 -8.23 -7.42
C SER A 5 -8.02 -7.08 -7.33
N ILE A 6 -7.68 -6.04 -6.58
CA ILE A 6 -8.50 -4.83 -6.39
C ILE A 6 -7.57 -3.62 -6.62
N ALA A 7 -8.00 -2.64 -7.41
CA ALA A 7 -7.25 -1.43 -7.69
C ALA A 7 -8.04 -0.19 -7.24
N PHE A 8 -7.36 0.72 -6.54
CA PHE A 8 -7.92 2.01 -6.13
C PHE A 8 -7.40 3.09 -7.07
N PHE A 9 -8.23 3.52 -8.02
CA PHE A 9 -7.85 4.44 -9.08
C PHE A 9 -8.78 5.65 -9.17
N ASN A 10 -8.21 6.83 -9.41
CA ASN A 10 -8.92 8.10 -9.66
C ASN A 10 -7.94 9.11 -10.27
N ASN A 11 -8.37 9.80 -11.33
CA ASN A 11 -7.60 10.82 -12.05
C ASN A 11 -7.26 12.05 -11.20
N LYS A 12 -8.01 12.33 -10.13
CA LYS A 12 -7.76 13.46 -9.23
C LYS A 12 -6.86 13.07 -8.06
N GLY A 13 -5.78 13.84 -7.86
CA GLY A 13 -4.93 13.75 -6.66
C GLY A 13 -5.64 14.22 -5.39
N GLY A 14 -5.19 13.75 -4.23
CA GLY A 14 -5.70 14.24 -2.94
C GLY A 14 -7.13 13.82 -2.55
N VAL A 15 -7.73 12.85 -3.25
CA VAL A 15 -9.11 12.36 -2.96
C VAL A 15 -9.16 11.20 -1.96
N GLY A 16 -8.06 10.90 -1.28
CA GLY A 16 -8.01 9.85 -0.23
C GLY A 16 -7.82 8.41 -0.72
N LYS A 17 -7.42 8.19 -1.98
CA LYS A 17 -7.23 6.82 -2.55
C LYS A 17 -6.29 5.96 -1.70
N THR A 18 -5.10 6.47 -1.41
CA THR A 18 -4.05 5.75 -0.70
C THR A 18 -4.49 5.43 0.72
N THR A 19 -5.07 6.40 1.42
CA THR A 19 -5.62 6.21 2.77
C THR A 19 -6.70 5.14 2.78
N LEU A 20 -7.63 5.17 1.82
CA LEU A 20 -8.67 4.16 1.71
C LEU A 20 -8.09 2.77 1.40
N LEU A 21 -7.12 2.69 0.47
CA LEU A 21 -6.44 1.45 0.12
C LEU A 21 -5.78 0.81 1.35
N CYS A 22 -4.99 1.57 2.11
CA CYS A 22 -4.27 1.05 3.29
C CYS A 22 -5.24 0.59 4.39
N ASN A 23 -6.33 1.32 4.63
CA ASN A 23 -7.33 0.93 5.62
C ASN A 23 -8.13 -0.32 5.20
N VAL A 24 -8.50 -0.43 3.92
CA VAL A 24 -9.17 -1.64 3.41
C VAL A 24 -8.22 -2.84 3.48
N ALA A 25 -6.94 -2.66 3.15
CA ALA A 25 -5.95 -3.71 3.29
C ALA A 25 -5.79 -4.17 4.74
N ALA A 26 -5.69 -3.23 5.68
CA ALA A 26 -5.64 -3.53 7.11
C ALA A 26 -6.90 -4.28 7.57
N TYR A 27 -8.10 -3.84 7.19
CA TYR A 27 -9.35 -4.53 7.51
C TYR A 27 -9.38 -5.96 6.96
N LEU A 28 -8.95 -6.16 5.70
CA LEU A 28 -8.90 -7.49 5.09
C LEU A 28 -7.92 -8.42 5.81
N ALA A 29 -6.76 -7.90 6.23
CA ALA A 29 -5.76 -8.65 6.98
C ALA A 29 -6.23 -8.97 8.41
N HIS A 30 -6.65 -7.97 9.16
CA HIS A 30 -6.94 -8.09 10.59
C HIS A 30 -8.32 -8.66 10.89
N GLU A 31 -9.37 -8.19 10.20
CA GLU A 31 -10.76 -8.58 10.48
C GLU A 31 -11.20 -9.78 9.63
N LYS A 32 -10.76 -9.85 8.38
CA LYS A 32 -11.12 -10.96 7.47
C LYS A 32 -10.08 -12.07 7.40
N LYS A 33 -8.96 -11.94 8.13
CA LYS A 33 -7.87 -12.92 8.19
C LYS A 33 -7.40 -13.37 6.80
N LYS A 34 -7.28 -12.41 5.87
CA LYS A 34 -6.79 -12.67 4.51
C LYS A 34 -5.30 -12.33 4.41
N ASN A 35 -4.58 -13.09 3.59
CA ASN A 35 -3.24 -12.70 3.16
C ASN A 35 -3.40 -11.60 2.11
N VAL A 36 -2.92 -10.40 2.43
CA VAL A 36 -3.03 -9.21 1.58
C VAL A 36 -1.65 -8.83 1.08
N CYS A 37 -1.53 -8.59 -0.22
CA CYS A 37 -0.35 -8.01 -0.84
C CYS A 37 -0.74 -6.63 -1.39
N ILE A 38 0.00 -5.60 -0.98
CA ILE A 38 -0.16 -4.24 -1.50
C ILE A 38 0.92 -4.02 -2.55
N ILE A 39 0.50 -3.52 -3.72
CA ILE A 39 1.40 -3.09 -4.79
C ILE A 39 1.24 -1.58 -4.91
N ASP A 40 2.29 -0.85 -4.53
CA ASP A 40 2.36 0.59 -4.73
C ASP A 40 2.96 0.87 -6.12
N ALA A 41 2.10 1.33 -7.03
CA ALA A 41 2.47 1.68 -8.40
C ALA A 41 2.35 3.19 -8.68
N ASP A 42 2.20 4.00 -7.63
CA ASP A 42 2.26 5.46 -7.71
C ASP A 42 3.73 5.90 -7.65
N PRO A 43 4.26 6.65 -8.63
CA PRO A 43 5.63 7.18 -8.58
C PRO A 43 5.94 8.04 -7.34
N GLN A 44 4.92 8.57 -6.66
CA GLN A 44 5.09 9.31 -5.40
C GLN A 44 5.26 8.40 -4.18
N CYS A 45 5.09 7.08 -4.32
CA CYS A 45 5.28 6.08 -3.26
C CYS A 45 4.45 6.35 -1.99
N ASN A 46 3.28 6.98 -2.13
CA ASN A 46 2.44 7.41 -1.02
C ASN A 46 1.99 6.24 -0.12
N ALA A 47 1.74 5.05 -0.70
CA ALA A 47 1.30 3.90 0.09
C ALA A 47 2.47 3.32 0.90
N THR A 48 3.64 3.26 0.28
CA THR A 48 4.89 2.82 0.92
C THR A 48 5.22 3.71 2.13
N GLN A 49 5.22 5.03 1.95
CA GLN A 49 5.46 5.99 3.02
C GLN A 49 4.40 5.95 4.13
N TYR A 50 3.15 5.60 3.79
CA TYR A 50 2.09 5.46 4.78
C TYR A 50 2.25 4.20 5.65
N LEU A 51 2.83 3.13 5.10
CA LEU A 51 2.88 1.81 5.74
C LEU A 51 4.15 1.53 6.54
N PHE A 52 5.24 2.24 6.25
CA PHE A 52 6.55 1.98 6.83
C PHE A 52 7.14 3.25 7.46
N GLU A 53 7.91 3.06 8.53
CA GLU A 53 8.70 4.14 9.12
C GLU A 53 9.87 4.53 8.21
N ASP A 54 10.30 5.79 8.27
CA ASP A 54 11.37 6.33 7.43
C ASP A 54 12.66 5.50 7.50
N ALA A 55 13.05 5.06 8.71
CA ALA A 55 14.24 4.22 8.89
C ALA A 55 14.17 2.87 8.15
N VAL A 56 12.96 2.30 8.00
CA VAL A 56 12.75 1.08 7.21
C VAL A 56 12.89 1.38 5.73
N ILE A 57 12.34 2.52 5.29
CA ILE A 57 12.39 2.97 3.90
C ILE A 57 13.83 3.27 3.49
N GLU A 58 14.57 4.04 4.28
CA GLU A 58 16.00 4.33 4.07
C GLU A 58 16.80 3.05 3.90
N LYS A 59 16.66 2.11 4.84
CA LYS A 59 17.32 0.80 4.76
C LYS A 59 16.97 0.04 3.48
N LEU A 60 15.72 0.08 3.02
CA LEU A 60 15.29 -0.61 1.80
C LEU A 60 15.93 0.00 0.54
N TYR A 61 16.20 1.30 0.55
CA TYR A 61 16.86 1.99 -0.57
C TYR A 61 18.39 1.83 -0.51
N ASP A 62 18.99 1.87 0.67
CA ASP A 62 20.44 1.66 0.87
C ASP A 62 20.87 0.24 0.49
N LEU A 63 19.98 -0.75 0.59
CA LEU A 63 20.20 -2.12 0.12
C LEU A 63 20.43 -2.24 -1.41
N ARG A 64 20.37 -1.12 -2.16
CA ARG A 64 20.59 -1.08 -3.61
C ARG A 64 21.95 -0.55 -4.02
N GLU A 65 22.81 -0.15 -3.08
CA GLU A 65 24.24 0.16 -3.31
C GLU A 65 25.14 -1.03 -2.92
#